data_AF-A0A143X5G5-F1
#
_entry.id   AF-A0A143X5G5-F1
#
_cell.length_a   1.000
_cell.length_b   1.000
_cell.length_c   1.000
_cell.angle_alpha   90.00
_cell.angle_beta   90.00
_cell.angle_gamma   90.00
#
_symmetry.space_group_name_H-M   'P 1'
#
loop_
_entity.id
_entity.type
_entity.pdbx_description
1 polymer ?
#
loop_
_entity_poly.entity_id
_entity_poly.type
_entity_poly.pdbx_seq_one_letter_code
_entity_poly.pdbx_strand_id
1 'polypeptide(L)'
;MSAARKRVPKVVVAFASTGDAMAVEAAARAGGVPGRMIPVPQTVSAGCGLAWCASAEERDALVQALEGAGLAYEALHEVELY
;
A
#
# COMPACT_ATOMS: atom_id res chain seq x y z
N MET A 1 -26.24 12.03 -11.99
CA MET A 1 -26.01 10.61 -12.29
C MET A 1 -24.57 10.29 -11.90
N SER A 2 -24.36 9.75 -10.70
CA SER A 2 -23.03 9.37 -10.23
C SER A 2 -22.67 8.05 -10.92
N ALA A 3 -21.66 8.06 -11.79
CA ALA A 3 -21.12 6.84 -12.37
C ALA A 3 -20.82 5.86 -11.24
N ALA A 4 -21.42 4.66 -11.28
CA ALA A 4 -21.15 3.61 -10.32
C ALA A 4 -19.67 3.27 -10.39
N ARG A 5 -18.87 3.80 -9.44
CA ARG A 5 -17.45 3.50 -9.37
C ARG A 5 -17.30 2.01 -9.15
N LYS A 6 -16.70 1.32 -10.13
CA LYS A 6 -16.47 -0.11 -10.08
C LYS A 6 -15.36 -0.36 -9.06
N ARG A 7 -15.68 -1.08 -7.99
CA ARG A 7 -14.70 -1.51 -7.01
C ARG A 7 -13.75 -2.52 -7.66
N VAL A 8 -12.45 -2.30 -7.48
CA VAL A 8 -11.38 -3.18 -7.93
C VAL A 8 -10.65 -3.69 -6.70
N PRO A 9 -10.34 -5.00 -6.62
CA PRO A 9 -9.56 -5.54 -5.53
C PRO A 9 -8.15 -4.94 -5.54
N LYS A 10 -7.75 -4.39 -4.40
CA LYS A 10 -6.45 -3.78 -4.15
C LYS A 10 -5.86 -4.35 -2.88
N VAL A 11 -4.53 -4.27 -2.79
CA VAL A 11 -3.80 -4.50 -1.55
C VAL A 11 -3.31 -3.16 -1.02
N VAL A 12 -3.50 -2.95 0.28
CA VAL A 12 -3.08 -1.75 1.01
C VAL A 12 -2.19 -2.17 2.17
N VAL A 13 -1.01 -1.56 2.24
CA VAL A 13 -0.05 -1.76 3.33
C VAL A 13 -0.15 -0.58 4.28
N ALA A 14 -0.42 -0.87 5.54
CA ALA A 14 -0.41 0.09 6.63
C ALA A 14 0.98 0.15 7.28
N PHE A 15 1.35 1.33 7.78
CA PHE A 15 2.64 1.57 8.40
C PHE A 15 2.47 2.04 9.84
N ALA A 16 3.37 1.56 10.71
CA ALA A 16 3.42 1.97 12.11
C ALA A 16 3.89 3.43 12.27
N SER A 17 4.68 3.92 11.32
CA SER A 17 5.21 5.29 11.33
C SER A 17 5.24 5.93 9.95
N THR A 18 5.32 7.26 9.90
CA THR A 18 5.58 8.00 8.65
C THR A 18 6.96 7.64 8.09
N GLY A 19 7.94 7.34 8.95
CA GLY A 19 9.30 6.96 8.53
C GLY A 19 9.31 5.69 7.67
N ASP A 20 8.56 4.67 8.09
CA ASP A 20 8.43 3.42 7.34
C ASP A 20 7.76 3.65 5.98
N ALA A 21 6.70 4.47 5.97
CA ALA A 21 6.01 4.84 4.74
C ALA A 21 6.96 5.54 3.74
N MET A 22 7.77 6.48 4.21
CA MET A 22 8.74 7.20 3.37
C MET A 22 9.88 6.29 2.89
N ALA A 23 10.31 5.31 3.69
CA ALA A 23 11.32 4.34 3.28
C ALA A 23 10.81 3.48 2.11
N VAL A 24 9.54 3.05 2.16
CA VAL A 24 8.89 2.36 1.03
C VAL A 24 8.79 3.26 -0.19
N GLU A 25 8.44 4.54 -0.02
CA GLU A 25 8.40 5.49 -1.15
C GLU A 25 9.76 5.65 -1.83
N ALA A 26 10.83 5.75 -1.04
CA ALA A 26 12.19 5.84 -1.55
C ALA A 26 12.59 4.59 -2.33
N ALA A 27 12.28 3.41 -1.81
CA ALA A 27 12.52 2.14 -2.50
C ALA A 27 11.69 2.00 -3.79
N ALA A 28 10.43 2.43 -3.78
CA ALA A 28 9.57 2.44 -4.95
C ALA A 28 10.10 3.37 -6.05
N ARG A 29 10.63 4.55 -5.68
CA ARG A 29 11.28 5.48 -6.63
C ARG A 29 12.51 4.88 -7.29
N ALA A 30 13.20 3.95 -6.62
CA ALA A 30 14.30 3.17 -7.19
C ALA A 30 13.82 2.00 -8.07
N GLY A 31 12.50 1.83 -8.25
CA GLY A 31 11.89 0.74 -9.01
C GLY A 31 11.72 -0.56 -8.22
N GLY A 32 11.94 -0.53 -6.91
CA GLY A 32 11.96 -1.72 -6.07
C GLY A 32 10.60 -2.21 -5.58
N VAL A 33 9.55 -1.38 -5.62
CA VAL A 33 8.24 -1.69 -5.00
C VAL A 33 7.09 -1.31 -5.93
N PRO A 34 6.21 -2.26 -6.32
CA PRO A 34 5.04 -1.96 -7.14
C PRO A 34 3.96 -1.22 -6.33
N GLY A 35 3.20 -0.36 -7.00
CA GLY A 35 2.11 0.41 -6.38
C GLY A 35 2.45 1.88 -6.15
N ARG A 36 1.75 2.52 -5.21
CA ARG A 36 1.91 3.95 -4.89
C ARG A 36 1.50 4.27 -3.45
N MET A 37 2.05 5.35 -2.92
CA MET A 37 1.58 5.92 -1.66
C MET A 37 0.18 6.54 -1.83
N ILE A 38 -0.70 6.29 -0.86
CA ILE A 38 -2.03 6.87 -0.75
C ILE A 38 -2.27 7.33 0.70
N PRO A 39 -3.18 8.29 0.93
CA PRO A 39 -3.74 8.48 2.26
C PRO A 39 -4.48 7.21 2.71
N VAL A 40 -4.46 6.92 4.01
CA VAL A 40 -5.14 5.74 4.57
C VAL A 40 -6.62 5.75 4.19
N PRO A 41 -7.13 4.70 3.53
CA PRO A 41 -8.54 4.59 3.20
C PRO A 41 -9.36 4.38 4.48
N GLN A 42 -10.61 4.87 4.51
CA GLN A 42 -11.48 4.77 5.70
C GLN A 42 -11.73 3.34 6.19
N THR A 43 -11.50 2.34 5.33
CA THR A 43 -11.64 0.91 5.64
C THR A 43 -10.40 0.30 6.27
N VAL A 44 -9.30 1.05 6.39
CA VAL A 44 -8.03 0.62 6.98
C VAL A 44 -7.67 1.61 8.09
N SER A 45 -7.12 1.11 9.19
CA SER A 45 -6.54 1.95 10.23
C SER A 45 -5.02 1.85 10.12
N ALA A 46 -4.33 2.97 9.97
CA ALA A 46 -2.88 3.04 10.11
C ALA A 46 -2.53 4.24 10.99
N GLY A 47 -1.62 4.05 11.94
CA GLY A 47 -1.28 5.08 12.93
C GLY A 47 -0.68 6.35 12.32
N CYS A 48 -0.08 6.27 11.12
CA CYS A 48 0.64 7.37 10.49
C CYS A 48 -0.15 8.16 9.43
N GLY A 49 -1.38 7.74 9.08
CA GLY A 49 -2.20 8.39 8.06
C GLY A 49 -1.76 8.13 6.60
N LEU A 50 -0.69 7.36 6.38
CA LEU A 50 -0.21 6.93 5.06
C LEU A 50 -0.33 5.43 4.89
N ALA A 51 -0.57 5.01 3.64
CA ALA A 51 -0.61 3.61 3.25
C ALA A 51 -0.04 3.42 1.84
N TRP A 52 0.37 2.21 1.51
CA TRP A 52 0.85 1.86 0.17
C TRP A 52 -0.16 0.98 -0.55
N CYS A 53 -0.60 1.38 -1.74
CA CYS A 53 -1.61 0.69 -2.52
C CYS A 53 -1.01 0.06 -3.77
N ALA A 54 -1.26 -1.23 -3.99
CA ALA A 54 -0.96 -1.93 -5.22
C ALA A 54 -2.18 -2.74 -5.72
N SER A 55 -2.10 -3.32 -6.92
CA SER A 55 -3.11 -4.27 -7.37
C SER A 55 -3.10 -5.52 -6.50
N ALA A 56 -4.26 -6.16 -6.27
CA ALA A 56 -4.30 -7.44 -5.57
C ALA A 56 -3.49 -8.52 -6.30
N GLU A 57 -3.39 -8.44 -7.62
CA GLU A 57 -2.55 -9.32 -8.46
C GLU A 57 -1.05 -9.13 -8.19
N GLU A 58 -0.64 -7.96 -7.70
CA GLU A 58 0.76 -7.63 -7.39
C GLU A 58 1.10 -7.88 -5.91
N ARG A 59 0.16 -8.44 -5.13
CA ARG A 59 0.34 -8.67 -3.68
C ARG A 59 1.62 -9.41 -3.36
N ASP A 60 1.89 -10.53 -4.04
CA ASP A 60 3.06 -11.34 -3.74
C ASP A 60 4.36 -10.65 -4.15
N ALA A 61 4.35 -9.92 -5.27
CA ALA A 61 5.49 -9.10 -5.70
C ALA A 61 5.75 -7.95 -4.72
N LEU A 62 4.70 -7.33 -4.18
CA LEU A 62 4.79 -6.29 -3.16
C LEU A 62 5.40 -6.84 -1.86
N VAL A 63 4.93 -7.98 -1.37
CA VAL A 63 5.48 -8.60 -0.16
C VAL A 63 6.95 -8.97 -0.36
N GLN A 64 7.29 -9.61 -1.48
CA GLN A 64 8.68 -9.95 -1.79
C GLN A 64 9.57 -8.71 -1.90
N ALA A 65 9.07 -7.62 -2.48
CA ALA A 65 9.79 -6.36 -2.55
C ALA A 65 10.05 -5.75 -1.17
N LEU A 66 9.03 -5.74 -0.30
CA LEU A 66 9.14 -5.20 1.06
C LEU A 66 10.11 -6.03 1.91
N GLU A 67 9.91 -7.35 1.95
CA GLU A 67 10.77 -8.25 2.71
C GLU A 67 12.20 -8.29 2.15
N GLY A 68 12.36 -8.36 0.84
CA GLY A 68 13.66 -8.39 0.16
C GLY A 68 14.47 -7.11 0.34
N ALA A 69 13.80 -5.96 0.47
CA ALA A 69 14.43 -4.68 0.77
C ALA A 69 14.56 -4.39 2.28
N GLY A 70 14.03 -5.26 3.16
CA GLY A 70 14.02 -5.06 4.60
C GLY A 70 13.16 -3.88 5.06
N LEU A 71 12.10 -3.57 4.32
CA LEU A 71 11.20 -2.44 4.59
C LEU A 71 10.12 -2.86 5.60
N ALA A 72 10.03 -2.11 6.70
CA ALA A 72 9.05 -2.37 7.74
C ALA A 72 7.64 -1.97 7.29
N TYR A 73 6.65 -2.79 7.65
CA TYR A 73 5.23 -2.49 7.54
C TYR A 73 4.48 -3.11 8.71
N GLU A 74 3.32 -2.54 9.04
CA GLU A 74 2.52 -2.97 10.19
C GLU A 74 1.53 -4.06 9.80
N ALA A 75 0.81 -3.85 8.71
CA ALA A 75 -0.23 -4.78 8.27
C ALA A 75 -0.47 -4.67 6.76
N LEU A 76 -0.98 -5.75 6.19
CA LEU A 76 -1.38 -5.84 4.79
C LEU A 76 -2.87 -6.16 4.75
N HIS A 77 -3.63 -5.33 4.05
CA HIS A 77 -5.07 -5.38 3.96
C HIS A 77 -5.52 -5.51 2.51
N GLU A 78 -6.33 -6.52 2.22
CA GLU A 78 -7.05 -6.59 0.95
C GLU A 78 -8.33 -5.77 1.05
N VAL A 79 -8.47 -4.80 0.17
CA VAL A 79 -9.58 -3.86 0.17
C VAL A 79 -10.12 -3.66 -1.23
N GLU A 80 -11.40 -3.36 -1.31
CA GLU A 80 -12.04 -2.94 -2.54
C GLU A 80 -11.99 -1.41 -2.66
N LEU A 81 -11.11 -0.91 -3.53
CA LEU A 81 -11.00 0.53 -3.81
C LEU A 81 -11.58 0.86 -5.19
N TYR A 82 -11.98 2.11 -5.34
CA TYR A 82 -12.58 2.64 -6.56
C TYR A 82 -11.55 3.19 -7.55
#